data_AF-A0A0C9VHZ7-F1
#
_entry.id   AF-A0A0C9VHZ7-F1
#
_cell.length_a   1.000
_cell.length_b   1.000
_cell.length_c   1.000
_cell.angle_alpha   90.00
_cell.angle_beta   90.00
_cell.angle_gamma   90.00
#
_symmetry.space_group_name_H-M   'P 1'
#
loop_
_entity.id
_entity.type
_entity.pdbx_description
1 polymer ?
#
loop_
_entity_poly.entity_id
_entity_poly.type
_entity_poly.pdbx_seq_one_letter_code
_entity_poly.pdbx_strand_id
1 'polypeptide(L)'
;YDPDRYEGSDAAMKRVLDVAFGFGRRVCPGSHFAVASLYSIALATLATCDVLPALDEQGREIIPKAAFTSAVICFPEPFKLRLRPRSEKARKLLQEACSLTEL
;
A
#
# COMPACT_ATOMS: atom_id res chain seq x y z
N TYR A 1 13.30 5.84 5.77
CA TYR A 1 12.66 5.71 4.45
C TYR A 1 12.52 7.11 3.89
N ASP A 2 13.05 7.37 2.70
CA ASP A 2 13.11 8.69 2.06
C ASP A 2 12.67 8.55 0.60
N PRO A 3 11.43 8.94 0.26
CA PRO A 3 10.90 8.84 -1.10
C PRO A 3 11.42 9.94 -2.04
N ASP A 4 11.91 11.07 -1.50
CA ASP A 4 12.37 12.21 -2.32
C ASP A 4 13.69 11.92 -3.03
N ARG A 5 14.42 10.88 -2.59
CA ARG A 5 15.65 10.35 -3.22
C ARG A 5 15.53 10.09 -4.73
N TYR A 6 14.33 9.88 -5.27
CA TYR A 6 14.14 9.60 -6.69
C TYR A 6 13.88 10.86 -7.54
N GLU A 7 13.73 12.03 -6.91
CA GLU A 7 13.61 13.35 -7.56
C GLU A 7 12.54 13.42 -8.67
N GLY A 8 11.51 12.57 -8.61
CA GLY A 8 10.49 12.46 -9.66
C GLY A 8 11.04 11.97 -11.01
N SER A 9 12.22 11.37 -11.06
CA SER A 9 12.85 10.88 -12.29
C SER A 9 12.34 9.51 -12.69
N ASP A 10 11.69 9.42 -13.86
CA ASP A 10 11.26 8.15 -14.45
C ASP A 10 12.44 7.17 -14.65
N ALA A 11 13.62 7.69 -14.99
CA ALA A 11 14.82 6.88 -15.16
C ALA A 11 15.30 6.28 -13.82
N ALA A 12 15.18 7.03 -12.72
CA ALA A 12 15.48 6.52 -11.38
C ALA A 12 14.46 5.45 -10.98
N MET A 13 13.18 5.69 -11.24
CA MET A 13 12.10 4.72 -10.97
C MET A 13 12.25 3.43 -11.77
N LYS A 14 12.72 3.50 -13.03
CA LYS A 14 13.02 2.30 -13.82
C LYS A 14 14.06 1.42 -13.13
N ARG A 15 15.12 1.99 -12.55
CA ARG A 15 16.14 1.21 -11.83
C ARG A 15 15.57 0.50 -10.60
N VAL A 16 14.63 1.14 -9.89
CA VAL A 16 13.92 0.52 -8.76
C VAL A 16 13.13 -0.71 -9.23
N LEU A 17 12.43 -0.60 -10.36
CA LEU A 17 11.68 -1.71 -10.94
C LEU A 17 12.60 -2.85 -11.40
N ASP A 18 13.73 -2.54 -12.04
CA ASP A 18 14.70 -3.55 -12.48
C ASP A 18 15.27 -4.34 -11.28
N VAL A 19 15.47 -3.70 -10.12
CA VAL A 19 15.91 -4.36 -8.88
C VAL A 19 14.80 -5.21 -8.25
N ALA A 20 13.56 -4.70 -8.25
CA ALA A 20 12.42 -5.39 -7.63
C ALA A 20 11.92 -6.60 -8.44
N PHE A 21 11.90 -6.48 -9.78
CA PHE A 21 11.31 -7.46 -10.69
C PHE A 21 12.34 -8.22 -11.54
N GLY A 22 13.63 -7.84 -11.47
CA GLY A 22 14.70 -8.41 -12.27
C GLY A 22 14.78 -7.83 -13.69
N PHE A 23 15.64 -8.43 -14.51
CA PHE A 23 15.91 -7.99 -15.88
C PHE A 23 16.20 -9.17 -16.83
N GLY A 24 16.11 -8.92 -18.14
CA GLY A 24 16.40 -9.91 -19.19
C GLY A 24 15.32 -10.98 -19.34
N ARG A 25 15.71 -12.19 -19.76
CA ARG A 25 14.78 -13.29 -20.11
C ARG A 25 13.99 -13.86 -18.92
N ARG A 26 14.35 -13.52 -17.68
CA ARG A 26 13.71 -14.02 -16.45
C ARG A 26 13.09 -12.88 -15.63
N VAL A 27 12.87 -11.71 -16.24
CA VAL A 27 12.12 -10.62 -15.63
C VAL A 27 10.73 -11.11 -15.21
N CYS A 28 10.23 -10.61 -14.08
CA CYS A 28 8.90 -10.95 -13.59
C CYS A 28 7.83 -10.60 -14.65
N PRO A 29 7.08 -11.58 -15.20
CA PRO A 29 6.07 -11.31 -16.22
C PRO A 29 4.87 -10.53 -15.67
N GLY A 30 4.69 -10.53 -14.34
CA GLY A 30 3.61 -9.81 -13.65
C GLY A 30 3.95 -8.37 -13.26
N SER A 31 5.12 -7.83 -13.64
CA SER A 31 5.59 -6.51 -13.19
C SER A 31 4.62 -5.37 -13.53
N HIS A 32 4.10 -5.32 -14.76
CA HIS A 32 3.14 -4.31 -15.19
C HIS A 32 1.83 -4.37 -14.41
N PHE A 33 1.31 -5.58 -14.19
CA PHE A 33 0.10 -5.78 -13.39
C PHE A 33 0.34 -5.35 -11.93
N ALA A 34 1.43 -5.81 -11.31
CA ALA A 34 1.75 -5.49 -9.93
C ALA A 34 1.89 -3.98 -9.70
N VAL A 35 2.62 -3.27 -10.58
CA VAL A 35 2.79 -1.81 -10.48
C VAL A 35 1.46 -1.09 -10.62
N ALA A 36 0.66 -1.44 -11.63
CA ALA A 36 -0.65 -0.81 -11.86
C ALA A 36 -1.59 -1.06 -10.67
N SER A 37 -1.70 -2.30 -10.20
CA SER A 37 -2.56 -2.65 -9.07
C SER A 37 -2.14 -1.95 -7.78
N LEU A 38 -0.84 -1.97 -7.43
CA LEU A 38 -0.34 -1.30 -6.23
C LEU A 38 -0.56 0.21 -6.29
N TYR A 39 -0.33 0.82 -7.45
CA TYR A 39 -0.58 2.24 -7.66
C TYR A 39 -2.06 2.59 -7.46
N SER A 40 -2.97 1.83 -8.08
CA SER A 40 -4.42 2.03 -7.94
C SER A 40 -4.89 1.84 -6.50
N ILE A 41 -4.43 0.78 -5.81
CA ILE A 41 -4.81 0.52 -4.41
C ILE A 41 -4.31 1.65 -3.51
N ALA A 42 -3.04 2.06 -3.65
CA ALA A 42 -2.47 3.13 -2.85
C ALA A 42 -3.21 4.46 -3.08
N LEU A 43 -3.44 4.84 -4.34
CA LEU A 43 -4.14 6.07 -4.70
C LEU A 43 -5.58 6.06 -4.17
N ALA A 44 -6.33 4.97 -4.37
CA ALA A 44 -7.71 4.86 -3.91
C ALA A 44 -7.79 4.92 -2.37
N THR A 45 -6.88 4.22 -1.68
CA THR A 45 -6.82 4.23 -0.22
C THR A 45 -6.51 5.63 0.30
N LEU A 46 -5.48 6.30 -0.24
CA LEU A 46 -5.09 7.65 0.18
C LEU A 46 -6.11 8.73 -0.23
N ALA A 47 -6.83 8.55 -1.34
CA ALA A 47 -7.87 9.48 -1.76
C ALA A 47 -9.12 9.39 -0.86
N THR A 48 -9.44 8.20 -0.35
CA THR A 48 -10.69 7.95 0.40
C THR A 48 -10.50 7.93 1.91
N CYS A 49 -9.33 7.53 2.40
CA CYS A 49 -9.09 7.24 3.82
C CYS A 49 -7.82 7.92 4.36
N ASP A 50 -7.86 8.29 5.63
CA ASP A 50 -6.70 8.52 6.46
C ASP A 50 -6.25 7.19 7.07
N VAL A 51 -4.98 6.85 6.87
CA VAL A 51 -4.34 5.66 7.46
C VAL A 51 -3.67 6.10 8.76
N LEU A 52 -4.22 5.65 9.89
CA LEU A 52 -3.81 6.10 11.22
C LEU A 52 -3.31 4.92 12.07
N PRO A 53 -2.38 5.15 13.02
CA PRO A 53 -1.99 4.14 13.99
C PRO A 53 -3.20 3.64 14.80
N ALA A 54 -3.17 2.37 15.19
CA ALA A 54 -4.11 1.85 16.18
C ALA A 54 -3.92 2.56 17.53
N LEU A 55 -4.94 2.51 18.39
CA LEU A 55 -4.88 3.05 19.74
C LEU A 55 -4.81 1.91 20.77
N ASP A 56 -4.06 2.12 21.83
CA ASP A 56 -4.07 1.25 23.02
C ASP A 56 -5.29 1.55 23.93
N GLU A 57 -5.42 0.81 25.03
CA GLU A 57 -6.51 0.98 26.01
C GLU A 57 -6.55 2.38 26.64
N GLN A 58 -5.45 3.12 26.55
CA GLN A 58 -5.26 4.45 27.12
C GLN A 58 -5.37 5.55 26.05
N GLY A 59 -5.73 5.19 24.81
CA GLY A 59 -5.89 6.11 23.69
C GLY A 59 -4.58 6.58 23.04
N ARG A 60 -3.44 5.92 23.31
CA ARG A 60 -2.13 6.26 22.72
C ARG A 60 -1.88 5.49 21.45
N GLU A 61 -1.16 6.11 20.53
CA GLU A 61 -0.83 5.51 19.23
C GLU A 61 0.14 4.33 19.36
N ILE A 62 -0.22 3.21 18.73
CA ILE A 62 0.62 2.03 18.60
C ILE A 62 1.30 2.09 17.24
N ILE A 63 2.58 2.43 17.23
CA ILE A 63 3.40 2.40 16.01
C ILE A 63 3.74 0.93 15.67
N PRO A 64 3.36 0.44 14.48
CA PRO A 64 3.70 -0.91 14.06
C PRO A 64 5.22 -1.11 13.99
N LYS A 65 5.71 -2.26 14.46
CA LYS A 65 7.12 -2.65 14.28
C LYS A 65 7.34 -3.02 12.81
N ALA A 66 8.53 -2.71 12.28
CA ALA A 66 8.97 -3.19 10.98
C ALA A 66 9.40 -4.67 11.08
N ALA A 67 8.42 -5.55 11.28
CA ALA A 67 8.62 -7.00 11.40
C ALA A 67 8.03 -7.71 10.19
N PHE A 68 8.73 -8.72 9.70
CA PHE A 68 8.40 -9.40 8.45
C PHE A 68 8.65 -10.90 8.57
N THR A 69 7.88 -11.69 7.83
CA THR A 69 8.06 -13.14 7.75
C THR A 69 9.35 -13.49 7.00
N SER A 70 10.01 -14.57 7.43
CA SER A 70 11.15 -15.15 6.73
C SER A 70 10.69 -16.34 5.88
N ALA A 71 10.27 -16.06 4.64
CA ALA A 71 9.82 -17.06 3.68
C ALA A 71 10.16 -16.62 2.25
N VAL A 72 9.88 -17.49 1.26
CA VAL A 72 10.08 -17.18 -0.17
C VAL A 72 9.36 -15.90 -0.58
N ILE A 73 8.18 -15.65 -0.01
CA ILE A 73 7.47 -14.38 -0.09
C ILE A 73 7.48 -13.74 1.29
N CYS A 74 8.04 -12.54 1.35
CA CYS A 74 8.14 -11.74 2.57
C CYS A 74 6.84 -10.94 2.76
N PHE A 75 6.15 -11.17 3.88
CA PHE A 75 4.96 -10.43 4.27
C PHE A 75 5.25 -9.63 5.56
N PRO A 76 4.65 -8.45 5.74
CA PRO A 76 4.59 -7.82 7.05
C PRO A 76 3.92 -8.75 8.06
N GLU A 77 4.41 -8.78 9.30
CA GLU A 77 3.68 -9.45 10.38
C GLU A 77 2.34 -8.74 10.62
N PRO A 78 1.29 -9.46 11.10
CA PRO A 78 0.00 -8.85 11.37
C PRO A 78 0.09 -7.65 12.32
N PHE A 79 -0.44 -6.50 11.90
CA PHE A 79 -0.49 -5.29 12.71
C PHE A 79 -1.88 -4.66 12.68
N LYS A 80 -2.20 -3.89 13.71
CA LYS A 80 -3.46 -3.14 13.80
C LYS A 80 -3.28 -1.73 13.25
N LEU A 81 -4.31 -1.23 12.58
CA LEU A 81 -4.39 0.13 12.07
C LEU A 81 -5.84 0.63 12.12
N ARG A 82 -6.03 1.94 11.95
CA ARG A 82 -7.36 2.54 11.79
C ARG A 82 -7.44 3.21 10.43
N LEU A 83 -8.48 2.87 9.67
CA LEU A 83 -8.85 3.60 8.46
C LEU A 83 -10.03 4.51 8.78
N ARG A 84 -9.86 5.81 8.54
CA ARG A 84 -10.93 6.80 8.71
C ARG A 84 -11.27 7.42 7.36
N PRO A 85 -12.53 7.40 6.89
CA PRO A 85 -12.90 8.11 5.67
C PRO A 85 -12.56 9.60 5.77
N ARG A 86 -11.98 10.17 4.71
CA ARG A 86 -11.54 11.58 4.66
C ARG A 86 -12.70 12.57 4.60
N SER A 87 -13.84 12.14 4.09
CA SER A 87 -15.03 12.97 3.93
C SER A 87 -16.30 12.11 3.92
N GLU A 88 -17.45 12.75 4.14
CA GLU A 88 -18.75 12.08 3.99
C GLU A 88 -18.97 11.54 2.57
N LYS A 89 -18.45 12.22 1.55
CA LYS A 89 -18.48 11.71 0.17
C LYS A 89 -17.67 10.42 0.03
N ALA A 90 -16.45 10.38 0.58
CA ALA A 90 -15.62 9.18 0.57
C ALA A 90 -16.28 8.04 1.36
N ARG A 91 -16.91 8.33 2.50
CA ARG A 91 -17.67 7.34 3.28
C ARG A 91 -18.80 6.71 2.46
N LYS A 92 -19.63 7.52 1.78
CA LYS A 92 -20.71 7.02 0.92
C LYS A 92 -20.19 6.14 -0.21
N LEU A 93 -19.14 6.58 -0.90
CA LEU A 93 -18.48 5.81 -1.96
C LEU A 93 -18.01 4.44 -1.46
N LEU A 94 -17.38 4.40 -0.27
CA LEU A 94 -16.90 3.14 0.32
C LEU A 94 -18.06 2.20 0.71
N GLN A 95 -19.17 2.75 1.21
CA GLN A 95 -20.37 1.98 1.54
C GLN A 95 -21.01 1.37 0.28
N GLU A 96 -21.13 2.15 -0.80
CA GLU A 96 -21.63 1.69 -2.09
C GLU A 96 -20.73 0.62 -2.70
N ALA A 97 -19.40 0.78 -2.61
CA ALA A 97 -18.46 -0.22 -3.12
C ALA A 97 -18.55 -1.54 -2.33
N CYS A 98 -18.68 -1.49 -1.00
CA CYS A 98 -18.83 -2.69 -0.18
C CYS A 98 -20.14 -3.44 -0.46
N SER A 99 -21.26 -2.74 -0.63
CA SER A 99 -22.56 -3.40 -0.89
C SER A 99 -22.60 -4.12 -2.25
N LEU A 100 -21.78 -3.70 -3.22
CA LEU A 100 -21.64 -4.37 -4.51
C LEU A 100 -20.80 -5.66 -4.45
N THR A 101 -20.09 -5.90 -3.35
CA THR A 101 -19.18 -7.06 -3.20
C THR A 101 -19.85 -8.22 -2.45
N GLU A 102 -21.10 -8.08 -2.01
CA GLU A 102 -21.91 -9.14 -1.37
C GLU A 102 -22.77 -9.96 -2.37
N LEU A 103 -22.45 -9.89 -3.67
CA LEU A 103 -23.02 -10.73 -4.74
C LEU A 103 -21.93 -11.63 -5.34
#